data_AF-A0A2K3KEI7-F1
#
_entry.id   AF-A0A2K3KEI7-F1
#
_cell.length_a   1.000
_cell.length_b   1.000
_cell.length_c   1.000
_cell.angle_alpha   90.00
_cell.angle_beta   90.00
_cell.angle_gamma   90.00
#
_symmetry.space_group_name_H-M   'P 1'
#
loop_
_entity.id
_entity.type
_entity.pdbx_description
1 polymer ?
#
loop_
_entity_poly.entity_id
_entity_poly.type
_entity_poly.pdbx_seq_one_letter_code
_entity_poly.pdbx_strand_id
1 'polypeptide(L)'
;MEFYELSKMVVNYAKGIPLVLKVLAHLLRGKDKAIWESQLDKLKRMPTRKVHDVMRLSYDDLDRLEQKYFLDIACFFNGLSLKVDYMKLLLKDCKSDNSVAVGLERLKDKALITISEDNVISMHDILQEMGREVVRQESSKDPRKHSRLWDYDDICDVLENEKVNNIWHIQMTFVILV
;
A
#
# COMPACT_ATOMS: atom_id res chain seq x y z
N MET A 1 30.03 -8.12 -14.76
CA MET A 1 29.78 -6.76 -15.31
C MET A 1 28.30 -6.48 -15.59
N GLU A 2 27.49 -7.47 -15.97
CA GLU A 2 26.10 -7.22 -16.43
C GLU A 2 25.15 -6.49 -15.46
N PHE A 3 25.21 -6.73 -14.15
CA PHE A 3 24.33 -6.06 -13.18
C PHE A 3 24.94 -4.81 -12.53
N TYR A 4 26.21 -4.50 -12.80
CA TYR A 4 26.92 -3.42 -12.09
C TYR A 4 26.33 -2.04 -12.42
N GLU A 5 26.10 -1.76 -13.70
CA GLU A 5 25.50 -0.49 -14.14
C GLU A 5 24.03 -0.36 -13.72
N LEU A 6 23.26 -1.46 -13.76
CA LEU A 6 21.89 -1.48 -13.26
C LEU A 6 21.84 -1.22 -11.75
N SER A 7 22.79 -1.78 -10.99
CA SER A 7 22.91 -1.56 -9.55
C SER A 7 23.24 -0.11 -9.21
N LYS A 8 24.10 0.57 -10.00
CA LYS A 8 24.32 2.02 -9.86
C LYS A 8 23.04 2.81 -10.10
N MET A 9 22.23 2.44 -11.10
CA MET A 9 20.95 3.11 -11.34
C MET A 9 20.00 2.95 -10.16
N VAL A 10 19.91 1.76 -9.56
CA VAL A 10 19.11 1.50 -8.34
C VAL A 10 19.54 2.41 -7.19
N VAL A 11 20.85 2.46 -6.90
CA VAL A 11 21.40 3.30 -5.83
C VAL A 11 21.13 4.79 -6.10
N ASN A 12 21.35 5.24 -7.34
CA ASN A 12 21.09 6.62 -7.75
C ASN A 12 19.61 6.99 -7.64
N TYR A 13 18.71 6.06 -7.92
CA TYR A 13 17.27 6.28 -7.79
C TYR A 13 16.85 6.41 -6.33
N ALA A 14 17.39 5.56 -5.46
CA ALA A 14 17.10 5.59 -4.03
C ALA A 14 17.52 6.90 -3.35
N LYS A 15 18.49 7.65 -3.91
CA LYS A 15 18.94 8.95 -3.38
C LYS A 15 19.26 8.96 -1.88
N GLY A 16 19.80 7.85 -1.38
CA GLY A 16 20.13 7.70 0.04
C GLY A 16 18.93 7.46 0.97
N ILE A 17 17.72 7.27 0.44
CA ILE A 17 16.53 6.89 1.22
C ILE A 17 16.54 5.38 1.42
N PRO A 18 16.79 4.88 2.66
CA PRO A 18 17.00 3.44 2.88
C PRO A 18 15.78 2.60 2.52
N LEU A 19 14.57 3.11 2.76
CA LEU A 19 13.34 2.39 2.42
C LEU A 19 13.19 2.19 0.91
N VAL A 20 13.47 3.24 0.12
CA VAL A 20 13.42 3.14 -1.36
C VAL A 20 14.41 2.09 -1.85
N LEU A 21 15.62 2.06 -1.29
CA LEU A 21 16.60 1.03 -1.62
C LEU A 21 16.12 -0.38 -1.26
N LYS A 22 15.52 -0.56 -0.07
CA LYS A 22 14.95 -1.85 0.36
C LYS A 22 13.85 -2.31 -0.60
N VAL A 23 12.93 -1.42 -0.97
CA VAL A 23 11.82 -1.75 -1.86
C VAL A 23 12.32 -2.12 -3.26
N LEU A 24 13.28 -1.35 -3.82
CA LEU A 24 13.91 -1.70 -5.10
C LEU A 24 14.65 -3.04 -5.03
N ALA A 25 15.40 -3.28 -3.95
CA ALA A 25 16.13 -4.53 -3.77
C ALA A 25 15.17 -5.73 -3.76
N HIS A 26 14.04 -5.64 -3.06
CA HIS A 26 13.03 -6.71 -3.03
C HIS A 26 12.31 -6.87 -4.36
N LEU A 27 11.96 -5.77 -5.04
CA LEU A 27 11.31 -5.80 -6.36
C LEU A 27 12.16 -6.54 -7.40
N LEU A 28 13.49 -6.40 -7.31
CA LEU A 28 14.44 -6.87 -8.31
C LEU A 28 15.14 -8.19 -7.93
N ARG A 29 15.06 -8.63 -6.67
CA ARG A 29 15.76 -9.81 -6.16
C ARG A 29 15.37 -11.07 -6.95
N GLY A 30 16.38 -11.80 -7.42
CA GLY A 30 16.20 -13.06 -8.13
C GLY A 30 15.56 -12.95 -9.51
N LYS A 31 15.37 -11.73 -10.04
CA LYS A 31 14.85 -11.49 -11.38
C LYS A 31 15.98 -11.45 -12.40
N ASP A 32 15.67 -11.82 -13.64
CA ASP A 32 16.60 -11.70 -14.75
C ASP A 32 16.86 -10.24 -15.15
N LYS A 33 17.87 -10.04 -15.98
CA LYS A 33 18.29 -8.73 -16.45
C LYS A 33 17.21 -7.98 -17.24
N ALA A 34 16.41 -8.67 -18.05
CA ALA A 34 15.37 -8.04 -18.86
C ALA A 34 14.27 -7.45 -17.96
N ILE A 35 13.93 -8.14 -16.87
CA ILE A 35 12.99 -7.65 -15.86
C ILE A 35 13.58 -6.43 -15.15
N TRP A 36 14.87 -6.44 -14.78
CA TRP A 36 15.52 -5.27 -14.19
C TRP A 36 15.45 -4.04 -15.10
N GLU A 37 15.81 -4.21 -16.37
CA GLU A 37 15.78 -3.13 -17.36
C GLU A 37 14.36 -2.58 -17.53
N SER A 38 13.35 -3.46 -17.63
CA SER A 38 11.94 -3.07 -17.74
C SER A 38 11.45 -2.26 -16.52
N GLN A 39 11.74 -2.72 -15.30
CA GLN A 39 11.31 -2.02 -14.08
C GLN A 39 12.02 -0.67 -13.92
N LEU A 40 13.33 -0.61 -14.20
CA LEU A 40 14.09 0.63 -14.15
C LEU A 40 13.67 1.63 -15.24
N ASP A 41 13.25 1.14 -16.41
CA ASP A 41 12.72 2.00 -17.47
C ASP A 41 11.36 2.61 -17.10
N LYS A 42 10.47 1.83 -16.45
CA LYS A 42 9.22 2.37 -15.89
C LYS A 42 9.50 3.53 -14.93
N LEU A 43 10.46 3.37 -14.01
CA LEU A 43 10.85 4.43 -13.07
C LEU A 43 11.34 5.70 -13.77
N LYS A 44 12.10 5.59 -14.87
CA LYS A 44 12.60 6.75 -15.63
C LYS A 44 11.48 7.56 -16.28
N ARG A 45 10.36 6.92 -16.61
CA ARG A 45 9.21 7.55 -17.28
C ARG A 45 8.25 8.24 -16.31
N MET A 46 8.39 8.05 -15.00
CA MET A 46 7.48 8.63 -14.01
C MET A 46 7.78 10.13 -13.78
N PRO A 47 6.75 11.00 -13.76
CA PRO A 47 6.93 12.44 -13.58
C PRO A 47 7.28 12.77 -12.13
N THR A 48 8.59 12.78 -11.83
CA THR A 48 9.25 13.35 -10.64
C THR A 48 8.43 13.35 -9.34
N ARG A 49 8.21 12.16 -8.76
CA ARG A 49 8.06 11.95 -7.30
C ARG A 49 8.80 10.67 -6.91
N LYS A 50 10.13 10.75 -6.95
CA LYS A 50 11.06 9.58 -6.89
C LYS A 50 10.76 8.56 -5.79
N VAL A 51 10.21 9.00 -4.66
CA VAL A 51 9.92 8.10 -3.54
C VAL A 51 8.63 7.31 -3.76
N HIS A 52 7.52 7.97 -4.07
CA HIS A 52 6.24 7.30 -4.32
C HIS A 52 6.29 6.40 -5.56
N ASP A 53 7.06 6.80 -6.58
CA ASP A 53 7.23 6.06 -7.84
C ASP A 53 7.75 4.63 -7.60
N VAL A 54 8.75 4.46 -6.73
CA VAL A 54 9.27 3.12 -6.37
C VAL A 54 8.23 2.32 -5.61
N MET A 55 7.62 2.92 -4.59
CA MET A 55 6.62 2.22 -3.78
C MET A 55 5.45 1.74 -4.64
N ARG A 56 5.04 2.58 -5.59
CA ARG A 56 3.97 2.29 -6.53
C ARG A 56 4.30 1.10 -7.42
N LEU A 57 5.53 0.97 -7.93
CA LEU A 57 5.89 -0.24 -8.69
C LEU A 57 5.76 -1.52 -7.88
N SER A 58 6.15 -1.50 -6.60
CA SER A 58 5.98 -2.66 -5.73
C SER A 58 4.53 -2.97 -5.42
N TYR A 59 3.68 -1.94 -5.32
CA TYR A 59 2.22 -2.04 -5.15
C TYR A 59 1.51 -2.53 -6.42
N ASP A 60 1.90 -2.04 -7.60
CA ASP A 60 1.30 -2.41 -8.88
C ASP A 60 1.60 -3.88 -9.25
N ASP A 61 2.65 -4.49 -8.66
CA ASP A 61 3.00 -5.91 -8.79
C ASP A 61 2.31 -6.81 -7.74
N LEU A 62 1.39 -6.26 -6.94
CA LEU A 62 0.51 -7.01 -6.05
C LEU A 62 -0.75 -7.47 -6.80
N ASP A 63 -1.32 -8.60 -6.38
CA ASP A 63 -2.65 -8.98 -6.85
C ASP A 63 -3.75 -8.10 -6.22
N ARG A 64 -4.98 -8.20 -6.73
CA ARG A 64 -6.11 -7.36 -6.28
C ARG A 64 -6.40 -7.48 -4.78
N LEU A 65 -6.22 -8.67 -4.20
CA LEU A 65 -6.51 -8.93 -2.79
C LEU A 65 -5.36 -8.40 -1.91
N GLU A 66 -4.12 -8.61 -2.33
CA GLU A 66 -2.93 -8.04 -1.70
C GLU A 66 -2.98 -6.50 -1.69
N GLN A 67 -3.40 -5.88 -2.82
CA GLN A 67 -3.61 -4.43 -2.91
C GLN A 67 -4.69 -3.96 -1.93
N LYS A 68 -5.80 -4.70 -1.80
CA LYS A 68 -6.85 -4.41 -0.82
C LYS A 68 -6.26 -4.37 0.59
N TYR A 69 -5.50 -5.39 0.98
CA TYR A 69 -4.87 -5.45 2.31
C TYR A 69 -3.89 -4.30 2.54
N PHE A 70 -3.07 -3.97 1.55
CA PHE A 70 -2.16 -2.83 1.64
C PHE A 70 -2.91 -1.52 1.91
N LEU A 71 -3.98 -1.24 1.16
CA LEU A 71 -4.78 -0.03 1.32
C LEU A 71 -5.54 0.00 2.65
N ASP A 72 -6.06 -1.13 3.12
CA ASP A 72 -6.72 -1.23 4.42
C ASP A 72 -5.73 -0.90 5.56
N ILE A 73 -4.50 -1.45 5.50
CA ILE A 73 -3.46 -1.14 6.48
C ILE A 73 -3.07 0.34 6.43
N ALA A 74 -2.86 0.90 5.23
CA ALA A 74 -2.48 2.30 5.07
C ALA A 74 -3.55 3.28 5.57
N CYS A 75 -4.83 2.99 5.30
CA CYS A 75 -5.94 3.86 5.63
C CYS A 75 -6.32 3.78 7.11
N PHE A 76 -6.40 2.57 7.68
CA PHE A 76 -7.08 2.36 8.96
C PHE A 76 -6.18 1.85 10.08
N PHE A 77 -5.23 0.96 9.77
CA PHE A 77 -4.61 0.14 10.81
C PHE A 77 -3.18 0.51 11.18
N ASN A 78 -2.47 1.28 10.34
CA ASN A 78 -1.12 1.71 10.66
C ASN A 78 -1.10 2.61 11.90
N GLY A 79 -0.15 2.37 12.81
CA GLY A 79 -0.02 3.09 14.09
C GLY A 79 -0.81 2.49 15.27
N LEU A 80 -1.71 1.54 15.03
CA LEU A 80 -2.51 0.87 16.09
C LEU A 80 -1.77 -0.27 16.82
N SER A 81 -0.50 -0.52 16.48
CA SER A 81 0.31 -1.60 17.07
C SER A 81 -0.37 -2.98 17.05
N LEU A 82 -1.08 -3.29 15.95
CA LEU A 82 -1.83 -4.53 15.82
C LEU A 82 -0.91 -5.73 15.55
N LYS A 83 -1.15 -6.81 16.28
CA LYS A 83 -0.47 -8.09 16.03
C LYS A 83 -0.99 -8.76 14.76
N VAL A 84 -0.13 -9.57 14.14
CA VAL A 84 -0.44 -10.34 12.91
C VAL A 84 -1.75 -11.12 13.03
N ASP A 85 -1.99 -11.79 14.16
CA ASP A 85 -3.20 -12.60 14.32
C ASP A 85 -4.48 -11.76 14.40
N TYR A 86 -4.39 -10.56 14.99
CA TYR A 86 -5.51 -9.62 14.99
C TYR A 86 -5.75 -9.04 13.59
N MET A 87 -4.67 -8.70 12.88
CA MET A 87 -4.75 -8.24 11.49
C MET A 87 -5.39 -9.29 10.58
N LYS A 88 -5.08 -10.58 10.78
CA LYS A 88 -5.72 -11.67 10.04
C LYS A 88 -7.23 -11.67 10.21
N LEU A 89 -7.72 -11.39 11.42
CA LEU A 89 -9.15 -11.30 11.71
C LEU A 89 -9.80 -10.09 11.06
N LEU A 90 -9.13 -8.93 11.10
CA LEU A 90 -9.66 -7.68 10.52
C LEU A 90 -9.71 -7.69 9.00
N LEU A 91 -8.70 -8.30 8.35
CA LEU A 91 -8.60 -8.37 6.89
C LEU A 91 -9.33 -9.58 6.31
N LYS A 92 -9.96 -10.41 7.15
CA LYS A 92 -10.68 -11.61 6.72
C LYS A 92 -11.90 -11.24 5.90
N ASP A 93 -11.84 -11.49 4.60
CA ASP A 93 -13.04 -11.59 3.77
C ASP A 93 -13.69 -12.97 3.92
N CYS A 94 -15.01 -13.07 3.71
CA CYS A 94 -15.80 -14.31 3.84
C CYS A 94 -15.31 -15.52 2.99
N LYS A 95 -14.24 -15.40 2.22
CA LYS A 95 -13.83 -16.36 1.19
C LYS A 95 -12.72 -17.35 1.58
N SER A 96 -11.83 -17.08 2.57
CA SER A 96 -10.88 -18.08 3.14
C SER A 96 -9.82 -17.44 4.05
N ASP A 97 -9.52 -18.07 5.19
CA ASP A 97 -8.49 -17.68 6.18
C ASP A 97 -7.05 -17.72 5.65
N ASN A 98 -6.72 -18.66 4.75
CA ASN A 98 -5.35 -18.83 4.28
C ASN A 98 -4.89 -17.69 3.37
N SER A 99 -5.83 -16.95 2.76
CA SER A 99 -5.52 -15.87 1.81
C SER A 99 -4.87 -14.66 2.48
N VAL A 100 -5.26 -14.34 3.72
CA VAL A 100 -4.74 -13.16 4.44
C VAL A 100 -3.28 -13.39 4.86
N ALA A 101 -2.97 -14.57 5.39
CA ALA A 101 -1.60 -14.91 5.81
C ALA A 101 -0.62 -14.83 4.63
N VAL A 102 -0.99 -15.38 3.47
CA VAL A 102 -0.19 -15.29 2.23
C VAL A 102 -0.05 -13.84 1.78
N GLY A 103 -1.13 -13.06 1.80
CA GLY A 103 -1.09 -11.65 1.42
C GLY A 103 -0.17 -10.81 2.32
N LEU A 104 -0.23 -10.99 3.64
CA LEU A 104 0.65 -10.28 4.57
C LEU A 104 2.13 -10.65 4.36
N GLU A 105 2.43 -11.93 4.12
CA GLU A 105 3.79 -12.36 3.80
C GLU A 105 4.28 -11.72 2.50
N ARG A 106 3.42 -11.63 1.49
CA ARG A 106 3.72 -10.99 0.21
C ARG A 106 3.98 -9.49 0.33
N LEU A 107 3.23 -8.78 1.18
CA LEU A 107 3.50 -7.38 1.49
C LEU A 107 4.86 -7.21 2.19
N LYS A 108 5.19 -8.11 3.13
CA LYS A 108 6.49 -8.11 3.82
C LYS A 108 7.65 -8.38 2.85
N ASP A 109 7.50 -9.37 1.97
CA ASP A 109 8.48 -9.73 0.95
C ASP A 109 8.76 -8.61 -0.05
N LYS A 110 7.83 -7.67 -0.22
CA LYS A 110 8.00 -6.47 -1.05
C LYS A 110 8.46 -5.24 -0.27
N ALA A 111 8.75 -5.40 1.03
CA ALA A 111 9.08 -4.34 1.96
C ALA A 111 8.01 -3.23 2.04
N LEU A 112 6.74 -3.58 1.81
CA LEU A 112 5.58 -2.68 1.92
C LEU A 112 5.01 -2.63 3.34
N ILE A 113 5.32 -3.64 4.16
CA ILE A 113 5.10 -3.65 5.60
C ILE A 113 6.31 -4.24 6.30
N THR A 114 6.37 -4.07 7.61
CA THR A 114 7.30 -4.76 8.50
C THR A 114 6.54 -5.48 9.59
N ILE A 115 7.06 -6.63 10.02
CA ILE A 115 6.57 -7.38 11.17
C ILE A 115 7.70 -7.41 12.19
N SER A 116 7.46 -6.88 13.39
CA SER A 116 8.45 -6.89 14.47
C SER A 116 8.59 -8.29 15.09
N GLU A 117 9.59 -8.46 15.96
CA GLU A 117 9.76 -9.69 16.75
C GLU A 117 8.54 -10.00 17.64
N ASP A 118 7.84 -8.96 18.09
CA ASP A 118 6.58 -9.06 18.85
C ASP A 118 5.35 -9.36 17.98
N ASN A 119 5.56 -9.71 16.70
CA ASN A 119 4.54 -9.93 15.69
C ASN A 119 3.63 -8.71 15.44
N VAL A 120 4.13 -7.49 15.63
CA VAL A 120 3.38 -6.26 15.35
C VAL A 120 3.60 -5.82 13.91
N ILE A 121 2.52 -5.55 13.20
CA ILE A 121 2.56 -5.02 11.83
C ILE A 121 2.74 -3.51 11.87
N SER A 122 3.65 -3.00 11.04
CA SER A 122 3.85 -1.57 10.83
C SER A 122 4.07 -1.27 9.35
N MET A 123 3.62 -0.10 8.91
CA MET A 123 3.88 0.47 7.59
C MET A 123 4.60 1.81 7.77
N HIS A 124 5.64 2.03 6.97
CA HIS A 124 6.39 3.28 7.03
C HIS A 124 5.52 4.45 6.50
N ASP A 125 5.65 5.65 7.08
CA ASP A 125 4.82 6.82 6.75
C ASP A 125 4.76 7.14 5.25
N ILE A 126 5.88 7.02 4.54
CA ILE A 126 5.96 7.20 3.08
C ILE A 126 5.07 6.19 2.32
N LEU A 127 5.03 4.94 2.77
CA LEU A 127 4.18 3.90 2.18
C LEU A 127 2.71 4.16 2.50
N GLN A 128 2.43 4.61 3.71
CA GLN A 128 1.09 5.01 4.12
C GLN A 128 0.58 6.19 3.27
N GLU A 129 1.40 7.24 3.11
CA GLU A 129 1.09 8.39 2.27
C GLU A 129 0.86 7.98 0.82
N MET A 130 1.69 7.07 0.28
CA MET A 130 1.49 6.51 -1.05
C MET A 130 0.15 5.77 -1.17
N GLY A 131 -0.19 4.88 -0.23
CA GLY A 131 -1.46 4.16 -0.24
C GLY A 131 -2.67 5.09 -0.17
N ARG A 132 -2.60 6.13 0.66
CA ARG A 132 -3.63 7.16 0.76
C ARG A 132 -3.76 7.98 -0.53
N GLU A 133 -2.66 8.26 -1.20
CA GLU A 133 -2.66 8.91 -2.51
C GLU A 133 -3.27 8.01 -3.61
N VAL A 134 -3.04 6.69 -3.56
CA VAL A 134 -3.72 5.75 -4.46
C VAL A 134 -5.24 5.84 -4.33
N VAL A 135 -5.75 5.89 -3.09
CA VAL A 135 -7.19 6.05 -2.84
C VAL A 135 -7.70 7.39 -3.35
N ARG A 136 -6.98 8.50 -3.08
CA ARG A 136 -7.35 9.83 -3.59
C ARG A 136 -7.40 9.90 -5.11
N GLN A 137 -6.55 9.14 -5.81
CA GLN A 137 -6.52 9.08 -7.28
C GLN A 137 -7.72 8.35 -7.90
N GLU A 138 -8.48 7.56 -7.13
CA GLU A 138 -9.71 6.93 -7.62
C GLU A 138 -10.76 7.98 -8.03
N SER A 139 -10.79 9.12 -7.33
CA SER A 139 -11.62 10.27 -7.67
C SER A 139 -11.05 11.55 -7.06
N SER A 140 -10.48 12.42 -7.90
CA SER A 140 -9.84 13.65 -7.44
C SER A 140 -10.80 14.74 -6.93
N LYS A 141 -12.12 14.55 -7.12
CA LYS A 141 -13.13 15.60 -6.84
C LYS A 141 -14.25 15.15 -5.92
N ASP A 142 -14.42 13.85 -5.71
CA ASP A 142 -15.57 13.30 -4.99
C ASP A 142 -15.12 12.16 -4.08
N PRO A 143 -14.93 12.44 -2.77
CA PRO A 143 -14.53 11.43 -1.79
C PRO A 143 -15.50 10.26 -1.68
N ARG A 144 -16.78 10.44 -2.01
CA ARG A 144 -17.78 9.34 -1.98
C ARG A 144 -17.49 8.22 -2.97
N LYS A 145 -16.66 8.50 -3.98
CA LYS A 145 -16.23 7.52 -4.97
C LYS A 145 -14.94 6.81 -4.57
N HIS A 146 -14.33 7.20 -3.45
CA HIS A 146 -13.18 6.50 -2.89
C HIS A 146 -13.64 5.16 -2.30
N SER A 147 -12.81 4.15 -2.51
CA SER A 147 -12.98 2.83 -1.94
C SER A 147 -12.87 2.84 -0.42
N ARG A 148 -12.18 3.84 0.14
CA ARG A 148 -11.91 4.04 1.57
C ARG A 148 -11.95 5.52 1.90
N LEU A 149 -12.61 5.86 3.01
CA LEU A 149 -12.56 7.20 3.61
C LEU A 149 -11.70 7.11 4.87
N TRP A 150 -10.59 7.82 4.90
CA TRP A 150 -9.64 7.82 6.02
C TRP A 150 -9.34 9.23 6.54
N ASP A 151 -9.56 10.24 5.71
CA ASP A 151 -9.41 11.63 6.05
C ASP A 151 -10.65 12.10 6.82
N TYR A 152 -10.44 12.77 7.95
CA TYR A 152 -11.53 13.19 8.83
C TYR A 152 -12.49 14.16 8.14
N ASP A 153 -11.94 15.11 7.38
CA ASP A 153 -12.73 16.14 6.69
C ASP A 153 -13.56 15.49 5.58
N ASP A 154 -12.96 14.58 4.80
CA ASP A 154 -13.68 13.81 3.78
C ASP A 154 -14.82 12.97 4.41
N ILE A 155 -14.58 12.33 5.56
CA ILE A 155 -15.62 11.55 6.26
C ILE A 155 -16.77 12.45 6.70
N CYS A 156 -16.47 13.60 7.32
CA CYS A 156 -17.47 14.57 7.74
C CYS A 156 -18.28 15.10 6.55
N ASP A 157 -17.62 15.51 5.48
CA ASP A 157 -18.26 16.01 4.26
C ASP A 157 -19.19 14.96 3.65
N VAL A 158 -18.77 13.70 3.57
CA VAL A 158 -19.62 12.62 3.07
C VAL A 158 -20.84 12.45 3.97
N LEU A 159 -20.65 12.33 5.28
CA LEU A 159 -21.74 12.10 6.24
C LEU A 159 -22.73 13.27 6.34
N GLU A 160 -22.28 14.51 6.18
CA GLU A 160 -23.14 15.69 6.20
C GLU A 160 -23.98 15.81 4.93
N ASN A 161 -23.39 15.54 3.77
CA ASN A 161 -24.11 15.57 2.49
C ASN A 161 -25.06 14.37 2.30
N GLU A 162 -24.82 13.25 3.00
CA GLU A 162 -25.71 12.08 3.05
C GLU A 162 -27.02 12.36 3.80
N LYS A 163 -27.00 13.22 4.82
CA LYS A 163 -28.23 13.59 5.57
C LYS A 163 -29.29 14.25 4.69
N VAL A 164 -28.94 14.72 3.48
CA VAL A 164 -29.86 15.34 2.52
C VAL A 164 -30.47 14.31 1.54
N ASN A 165 -29.91 13.11 1.40
CA ASN A 165 -30.41 12.07 0.48
C ASN A 165 -30.39 10.68 1.13
N ASN A 166 -31.52 10.28 1.72
CA ASN A 166 -31.95 8.90 2.05
C ASN A 166 -30.87 7.89 2.53
N ILE A 167 -30.93 7.65 3.84
CA ILE A 167 -30.08 6.90 4.79
C ILE A 167 -29.75 5.41 4.48
N TRP A 168 -29.89 4.90 3.26
CA TRP A 168 -29.75 3.44 3.03
C TRP A 168 -28.47 2.95 2.37
N HIS A 169 -27.49 3.81 2.05
CA HIS A 169 -26.34 3.38 1.25
C HIS A 169 -24.94 3.47 1.89
N ILE A 170 -24.77 4.09 3.05
CA ILE A 170 -23.47 4.13 3.72
C ILE A 170 -23.57 3.54 5.13
N GLN A 171 -23.41 2.21 5.21
CA GLN A 171 -22.37 1.54 6.01
C GLN A 171 -22.68 0.06 6.26
N MET A 172 -21.89 -0.79 5.63
CA MET A 172 -21.37 -1.98 6.30
C MET A 172 -19.83 -1.92 6.31
N THR A 173 -19.27 -0.81 6.78
CA THR A 173 -17.82 -0.70 7.05
C THR A 173 -17.47 0.13 8.29
N PHE A 174 -18.43 0.76 8.98
CA PHE A 174 -18.17 1.45 10.26
C PHE A 174 -18.41 0.58 11.52
N VAL A 175 -18.82 -0.68 11.39
CA VAL A 175 -19.21 -1.50 12.57
C VAL A 175 -18.05 -2.26 13.21
N ILE A 176 -16.79 -2.01 12.86
CA ILE A 176 -15.67 -2.58 13.62
C ILE A 176 -14.74 -1.46 14.06
N LEU A 177 -15.21 -0.66 15.02
CA LEU A 177 -14.41 0.03 16.04
C LEU A 177 -15.38 0.73 17.02
N VAL A 178 -16.25 -0.06 17.67
CA VAL A 178 -16.79 0.18 19.02
C VAL A 178 -16.74 -1.14 19.76
#